data_AF-A0A3D0HEB6-F1
#
_entry.id   AF-A0A3D0HEB6-F1
#
_cell.length_a   1.000
_cell.length_b   1.000
_cell.length_c   1.000
_cell.angle_alpha   90.00
_cell.angle_beta   90.00
_cell.angle_gamma   90.00
#
_symmetry.space_group_name_H-M   'P 1'
#
loop_
_entity.id
_entity.type
_entity.pdbx_description
1 polymer ?
#
loop_
_entity_poly.entity_id
_entity_poly.type
_entity_poly.pdbx_seq_one_letter_code
_entity_poly.pdbx_strand_id
1 'polypeptide(L)'
;MSVGAPVDLVAGSEGMRHGINLMYTKMFLSTLIEKVREKAKQFPGVIDTSGLDDCRDLNAFDDMFTAPMHGFADSLDYWTKCSAKPVLKDVHVPLLLLNSKNDPFLPAEALPTESEVSSSVYLEQPAEGGHIGYPEGRFPGDLSYLPRRIMAFFDAVLEGRL
;
A
#
# COMPACT_ATOMS: atom_id res chain seq x y z
N MET A 1 4.77 1.96 -13.84
CA MET A 1 5.59 1.97 -12.60
C MET A 1 4.68 1.93 -11.40
N SER A 2 5.17 1.38 -10.29
CA SER A 2 4.51 1.41 -8.98
C SER A 2 5.56 1.60 -7.88
N VAL A 3 5.27 2.43 -6.88
CA VAL A 3 6.20 2.81 -5.80
C VAL A 3 5.46 2.69 -4.48
N GLY A 4 6.04 1.98 -3.50
CA GLY A 4 5.40 1.76 -2.21
C GLY A 4 4.07 1.01 -2.35
N ALA A 5 3.99 0.10 -3.33
CA ALA A 5 2.75 -0.57 -3.70
C ALA A 5 2.25 -1.47 -2.56
N PRO A 6 0.92 -1.56 -2.34
CA PRO A 6 0.33 -2.53 -1.43
C PRO A 6 0.37 -3.94 -2.05
N VAL A 7 1.56 -4.54 -2.08
CA VAL A 7 1.75 -5.88 -2.65
C VAL A 7 1.04 -6.94 -1.81
N ASP A 8 1.01 -6.75 -0.49
CA ASP A 8 0.34 -7.64 0.45
C ASP A 8 -0.33 -6.82 1.56
N LEU A 9 -1.65 -6.62 1.44
CA LEU A 9 -2.44 -5.87 2.41
C LEU A 9 -2.62 -6.65 3.71
N VAL A 10 -2.63 -7.99 3.66
CA VAL A 10 -2.78 -8.83 4.85
C VAL A 10 -1.53 -8.66 5.71
N ALA A 11 -0.35 -8.89 5.14
CA ALA A 11 0.93 -8.71 5.84
C ALA A 11 1.11 -7.25 6.30
N GLY A 12 0.71 -6.27 5.48
CA GLY A 12 0.77 -4.86 5.87
C GLY A 12 -0.14 -4.53 7.05
N SER A 13 -1.35 -5.08 7.07
CA SER A 13 -2.30 -4.90 8.17
C SER A 13 -1.79 -5.49 9.49
N GLU A 14 -1.12 -6.65 9.43
CA GLU A 14 -0.50 -7.29 10.59
C GLU A 14 0.73 -6.51 11.09
N GLY A 15 1.55 -6.00 10.18
CA GLY A 15 2.70 -5.14 10.50
C GLY A 15 2.28 -3.83 11.19
N MET A 16 1.14 -3.28 10.82
CA MET A 16 0.57 -2.06 11.44
C MET A 16 0.06 -2.27 12.87
N ARG A 17 -0.14 -3.52 13.33
CA ARG A 17 -0.65 -3.81 14.69
C ARG A 17 0.42 -3.68 15.79
N HIS A 18 1.67 -3.40 15.44
CA HIS A 18 2.79 -3.46 16.38
C HIS A 18 3.57 -2.13 16.50
N GLY A 19 3.97 -1.79 17.73
CA GLY A 19 4.96 -0.73 18.01
C GLY A 19 4.47 0.70 17.71
N ILE A 20 5.38 1.52 17.17
CA ILE A 20 5.17 2.96 16.87
C ILE A 20 4.04 3.15 15.84
N ASN A 21 3.83 2.16 14.97
CA ASN A 21 2.75 2.16 13.99
C ASN A 21 1.37 2.24 14.65
N LEU A 22 1.19 1.75 15.87
CA LEU A 22 -0.10 1.80 16.55
C LEU A 22 -0.57 3.24 16.81
N MET A 23 0.34 4.17 17.11
CA MET A 23 -0.02 5.58 17.28
C MET A 23 -0.46 6.20 15.95
N TYR A 24 0.28 5.90 14.88
CA TYR A 24 -0.07 6.34 13.53
C TYR A 24 -1.42 5.75 13.09
N THR A 25 -1.63 4.45 13.26
CA THR A 25 -2.86 3.75 12.89
C THR A 25 -4.07 4.29 13.65
N LYS A 26 -3.95 4.63 14.93
CA LYS A 26 -5.03 5.28 15.70
C LYS A 26 -5.37 6.67 15.16
N MET A 27 -4.35 7.48 14.88
CA MET A 27 -4.56 8.80 14.26
C MET A 27 -5.18 8.64 12.85
N PHE A 28 -4.69 7.71 12.05
CA PHE A 28 -5.20 7.48 10.70
C PHE A 28 -6.66 7.01 10.74
N LEU A 29 -6.98 6.05 11.60
CA LEU A 29 -8.35 5.58 11.83
C LEU A 29 -9.30 6.71 12.22
N SER A 30 -8.90 7.60 13.13
CA SER A 30 -9.77 8.73 13.49
C SER A 30 -10.06 9.65 12.30
N THR A 31 -9.07 9.89 11.43
CA THR A 31 -9.30 10.65 10.19
C THR A 31 -10.22 9.92 9.21
N LEU A 32 -10.18 8.58 9.15
CA LEU A 32 -11.08 7.79 8.30
C LEU A 32 -12.52 7.87 8.81
N ILE A 33 -12.74 7.69 10.12
CA ILE A 33 -14.06 7.80 10.73
C ILE A 33 -14.68 9.17 10.45
N GLU A 34 -13.92 10.26 10.62
CA GLU A 34 -14.41 11.61 10.29
C GLU A 34 -14.78 11.75 8.81
N LYS A 35 -13.95 11.23 7.90
CA LYS A 35 -14.27 11.24 6.46
C LYS A 35 -15.55 10.47 6.14
N VAL A 36 -15.79 9.34 6.80
CA VAL A 36 -17.03 8.58 6.63
C VAL A 36 -18.22 9.39 7.12
N ARG A 37 -18.13 10.03 8.28
CA ARG A 37 -19.21 10.91 8.79
C ARG A 37 -19.51 12.06 7.85
N GLU A 38 -18.48 12.71 7.30
CA GLU A 38 -18.68 13.77 6.32
C GLU A 38 -19.32 13.27 5.03
N LYS A 39 -18.95 12.07 4.56
CA LYS A 39 -19.63 11.43 3.42
C LYS A 39 -21.06 11.05 3.75
N ALA A 40 -21.35 10.56 4.96
CA ALA A 40 -22.71 10.21 5.38
C ALA A 40 -23.65 11.43 5.36
N LYS A 41 -23.15 12.61 5.75
CA LYS A 41 -23.88 13.88 5.62
C LYS A 41 -24.19 14.23 4.16
N GLN A 42 -23.28 13.93 3.24
CA GLN A 42 -23.44 14.20 1.81
C GLN A 42 -24.36 13.20 1.10
N PHE A 43 -24.41 11.96 1.58
CA PHE A 43 -25.18 10.86 1.00
C PHE A 43 -26.09 10.19 2.04
N PRO A 44 -27.16 10.87 2.48
CA PRO A 44 -28.04 10.36 3.54
C PRO A 44 -28.70 9.04 3.13
N GLY A 45 -28.69 8.06 4.04
CA GLY A 45 -29.33 6.74 3.83
C GLY A 45 -28.53 5.78 2.94
N VAL A 46 -27.37 6.19 2.42
CA VAL A 46 -26.46 5.31 1.66
C VAL A 46 -25.38 4.73 2.56
N ILE A 47 -24.86 5.55 3.47
CA ILE A 47 -23.75 5.18 4.35
C ILE A 47 -24.32 4.93 5.73
N ASP A 48 -24.25 3.68 6.19
CA ASP A 48 -24.53 3.36 7.58
C ASP A 48 -23.32 3.76 8.44
N THR A 49 -23.57 4.61 9.42
CA THR A 49 -22.57 5.06 10.39
C THR A 49 -22.69 4.34 11.73
N SER A 50 -23.62 3.39 11.86
CA SER A 50 -23.78 2.61 13.07
C SER A 50 -22.50 1.81 13.35
N GLY A 51 -22.03 1.83 14.60
CA GLY A 51 -20.80 1.13 15.01
C GLY A 51 -19.46 1.75 14.58
N LEU A 52 -19.43 2.87 13.85
CA LEU A 52 -18.16 3.56 13.50
C LEU A 52 -17.34 3.95 14.73
N ASP A 53 -18.00 4.32 15.82
CA ASP A 53 -17.35 4.74 17.07
C ASP A 53 -16.74 3.57 17.85
N ASP A 54 -17.17 2.34 17.54
CA ASP A 54 -16.69 1.12 18.17
C ASP A 54 -15.46 0.53 17.47
N CYS A 55 -15.13 0.98 16.25
CA CYS A 55 -13.93 0.58 15.52
C CYS A 55 -12.67 0.98 16.31
N ARG A 56 -11.89 -0.02 16.75
CA ARG A 56 -10.64 0.20 17.52
C ARG A 56 -9.36 0.07 16.69
N ASP A 57 -9.45 -0.53 15.51
CA ASP A 57 -8.34 -0.70 14.59
C ASP A 57 -8.83 -0.66 13.13
N LEU A 58 -7.88 -0.69 12.18
CA LEU A 58 -8.19 -0.67 10.75
C LEU A 58 -8.92 -1.93 10.28
N ASN A 59 -8.69 -3.08 10.92
CA ASN A 59 -9.42 -4.30 10.56
C ASN A 59 -10.91 -4.13 10.86
N ALA A 60 -11.27 -3.70 12.06
CA ALA A 60 -12.65 -3.47 12.45
C ALA A 60 -13.33 -2.39 11.59
N PHE A 61 -12.58 -1.34 11.21
CA PHE A 61 -13.07 -0.34 10.28
C PHE A 61 -13.29 -0.90 8.88
N ASP A 62 -12.32 -1.66 8.35
CA ASP A 62 -12.45 -2.25 7.03
C ASP A 62 -13.55 -3.31 6.99
N ASP A 63 -13.72 -4.09 8.05
CA ASP A 63 -14.74 -5.12 8.15
C ASP A 63 -16.15 -4.53 8.18
N MET A 64 -16.34 -3.48 8.99
CA MET A 64 -17.65 -2.87 9.18
C MET A 64 -18.01 -1.90 8.06
N PHE A 65 -17.03 -1.17 7.53
CA PHE A 65 -17.28 -0.09 6.57
C PHE A 65 -16.69 -0.38 5.18
N THR A 66 -15.37 -0.50 5.05
CA THR A 66 -14.72 -0.55 3.73
C THR A 66 -15.18 -1.74 2.90
N ALA A 67 -15.13 -2.94 3.46
CA ALA A 67 -15.49 -4.19 2.80
C ALA A 67 -16.94 -4.16 2.28
N PRO A 68 -17.98 -3.97 3.13
CA PRO A 68 -19.36 -3.99 2.67
C PRO A 68 -19.68 -2.83 1.71
N MET A 69 -19.13 -1.64 1.93
CA MET A 69 -19.33 -0.50 1.02
C MET A 69 -18.78 -0.74 -0.39
N HIS A 70 -17.76 -1.61 -0.51
CA HIS A 70 -17.14 -1.96 -1.78
C HIS A 70 -17.51 -3.37 -2.29
N GLY A 71 -18.44 -4.05 -1.63
CA GLY A 71 -18.96 -5.35 -2.06
C GLY A 71 -18.06 -6.55 -1.74
N PHE A 72 -17.12 -6.39 -0.80
CA PHE A 72 -16.35 -7.49 -0.23
C PHE A 72 -17.10 -8.15 0.92
N ALA A 73 -16.80 -9.43 1.18
CA ALA A 73 -17.47 -10.17 2.25
C ALA A 73 -17.07 -9.67 3.65
N ASP A 74 -15.79 -9.38 3.83
CA ASP A 74 -15.18 -8.97 5.08
C ASP A 74 -13.82 -8.29 4.81
N SER A 75 -13.15 -7.85 5.88
CA SER A 75 -11.82 -7.24 5.80
C SER A 75 -10.76 -8.14 5.14
N LEU A 76 -10.78 -9.44 5.40
CA LEU A 76 -9.81 -10.39 4.84
C LEU A 76 -10.05 -10.59 3.33
N ASP A 77 -11.29 -10.72 2.89
CA ASP A 77 -11.67 -10.80 1.47
C ASP A 77 -11.24 -9.55 0.71
N TYR A 78 -11.48 -8.36 1.30
CA TYR A 78 -11.00 -7.09 0.77
C TYR A 78 -9.46 -7.09 0.62
N TRP A 79 -8.72 -7.36 1.70
CA TRP A 79 -7.25 -7.33 1.66
C TRP A 79 -6.68 -8.36 0.69
N THR A 80 -7.24 -9.57 0.65
CA THR A 80 -6.78 -10.62 -0.26
C THR A 80 -6.98 -10.24 -1.72
N LYS A 81 -8.16 -9.71 -2.07
CA LYS A 81 -8.49 -9.34 -3.46
C LYS A 81 -7.84 -8.04 -3.92
N CYS A 82 -7.56 -7.12 -3.00
CA CYS A 82 -6.95 -5.83 -3.31
C CYS A 82 -5.42 -5.82 -3.15
N SER A 83 -4.81 -6.93 -2.71
CA SER A 83 -3.36 -7.11 -2.73
C SER A 83 -2.85 -7.22 -4.17
N ALA A 84 -1.75 -6.53 -4.49
CA ALA A 84 -1.23 -6.54 -5.86
C ALA A 84 -0.42 -7.80 -6.19
N LYS A 85 0.18 -8.47 -5.20
CA LYS A 85 1.10 -9.60 -5.39
C LYS A 85 0.51 -10.75 -6.23
N PRO A 86 -0.73 -11.20 -6.02
CA PRO A 86 -1.31 -12.31 -6.80
C PRO A 86 -1.42 -12.04 -8.31
N VAL A 87 -1.56 -10.78 -8.73
CA VAL A 87 -1.78 -10.40 -10.14
C VAL A 87 -0.50 -10.01 -10.87
N LEU A 88 0.66 -9.97 -10.18
CA LEU A 88 1.94 -9.59 -10.81
C LEU A 88 2.40 -10.58 -11.88
N LYS A 89 1.93 -11.83 -11.85
CA LYS A 89 2.22 -12.85 -12.88
C LYS A 89 1.51 -12.56 -14.21
N ASP A 90 0.43 -11.80 -14.18
CA ASP A 90 -0.39 -11.47 -15.35
C ASP A 90 0.01 -10.14 -15.99
N VAL A 91 1.05 -9.49 -15.49
CA VAL A 91 1.58 -8.24 -16.07
C VAL A 91 2.31 -8.56 -17.37
N HIS A 92 1.90 -7.95 -18.49
CA HIS A 92 2.48 -8.18 -19.82
C HIS A 92 3.22 -6.97 -20.41
N VAL A 93 3.29 -5.88 -19.66
CA VAL A 93 3.98 -4.65 -20.05
C VAL A 93 5.06 -4.33 -19.03
N PRO A 94 6.18 -3.70 -19.43
CA PRO A 94 7.24 -3.33 -18.50
C PRO A 94 6.73 -2.57 -17.26
N LEU A 95 6.96 -3.14 -16.09
CA LEU A 95 6.54 -2.60 -14.80
C LEU A 95 7.72 -2.56 -13.83
N LEU A 96 8.20 -1.37 -13.51
CA LEU A 96 9.02 -1.18 -12.31
C LEU A 96 8.14 -1.26 -11.06
N LEU A 97 8.45 -2.19 -10.17
CA LEU A 97 7.85 -2.32 -8.84
C LEU A 97 8.90 -2.01 -7.77
N LEU A 98 8.81 -0.80 -7.21
CA LEU A 98 9.78 -0.25 -6.26
C LEU A 98 9.22 -0.24 -4.83
N ASN A 99 9.79 -1.05 -3.94
CA ASN A 99 9.40 -1.15 -2.53
C ASN A 99 10.64 -1.35 -1.65
N SER A 100 10.93 -0.45 -0.71
CA SER A 100 12.08 -0.66 0.18
C SER A 100 11.83 -1.78 1.19
N LYS A 101 12.90 -2.43 1.64
CA LYS A 101 12.84 -3.50 2.65
C LYS A 101 12.60 -2.97 4.07
N ASN A 102 12.91 -1.70 4.31
CA ASN A 102 12.66 -1.03 5.58
C ASN A 102 11.34 -0.23 5.59
N ASP A 103 10.38 -0.56 4.73
CA ASP A 103 9.06 0.05 4.74
C ASP A 103 8.39 -0.17 6.12
N PRO A 104 7.92 0.89 6.81
CA PRO A 104 7.31 0.75 8.13
C PRO A 104 5.96 0.03 8.09
N PHE A 105 5.30 -0.04 6.93
CA PHE A 105 3.98 -0.65 6.78
C PHE A 105 4.04 -2.05 6.20
N LEU A 106 5.00 -2.32 5.31
CA LEU A 106 5.10 -3.60 4.59
C LEU A 106 6.38 -4.34 5.00
N PRO A 107 6.28 -5.50 5.67
CA PRO A 107 7.46 -6.29 6.03
C PRO A 107 8.19 -6.81 4.80
N ALA A 108 9.52 -6.89 4.88
CA ALA A 108 10.37 -7.30 3.76
C ALA A 108 10.04 -8.72 3.27
N GLU A 109 9.58 -9.60 4.17
CA GLU A 109 9.20 -10.98 3.87
C GLU A 109 7.93 -11.07 3.01
N ALA A 110 7.10 -10.02 2.99
CA ALA A 110 5.91 -9.96 2.16
C ALA A 110 6.20 -9.52 0.73
N LEU A 111 7.39 -8.97 0.46
CA LEU A 111 7.78 -8.54 -0.88
C LEU A 111 7.76 -9.71 -1.87
N PRO A 112 7.37 -9.47 -3.13
CA PRO A 112 7.38 -10.52 -4.14
C PRO A 112 8.80 -10.94 -4.48
N THR A 113 8.96 -12.22 -4.78
CA THR A 113 10.16 -12.80 -5.39
C THR A 113 10.02 -12.88 -6.90
N GLU A 114 11.12 -13.12 -7.61
CA GLU A 114 11.12 -13.34 -9.07
C GLU A 114 10.19 -14.48 -9.51
N SER A 115 9.92 -15.45 -8.63
CA SER A 115 9.00 -16.57 -8.92
C SER A 115 7.52 -16.19 -8.83
N GLU A 116 7.22 -15.02 -8.29
CA GLU A 116 5.88 -14.51 -8.01
C GLU A 116 5.44 -13.44 -9.01
N VAL A 117 6.29 -13.10 -9.98
CA VAL A 117 6.03 -12.05 -10.97
C VAL A 117 6.28 -12.54 -12.39
N SER A 118 5.77 -11.80 -13.36
CA SER A 118 6.07 -12.07 -14.78
C SER A 118 7.45 -11.52 -15.16
N SER A 119 7.96 -11.96 -16.31
CA SER A 119 9.21 -11.43 -16.89
C SER A 119 9.11 -9.95 -17.30
N SER A 120 7.92 -9.35 -17.28
CA SER A 120 7.73 -7.92 -17.54
C SER A 120 7.81 -7.07 -16.27
N VAL A 121 7.88 -7.68 -15.09
CA VAL A 121 8.00 -6.98 -13.81
C VAL A 121 9.46 -6.91 -13.39
N TYR A 122 9.93 -5.70 -13.14
CA TYR A 122 11.26 -5.40 -12.65
C TYR A 122 11.16 -5.06 -11.17
N LEU A 123 11.61 -5.98 -10.32
CA LEU A 123 11.59 -5.81 -8.87
C LEU A 123 12.77 -4.95 -8.41
N GLU A 124 12.46 -3.87 -7.69
CA GLU A 124 13.48 -3.04 -7.06
C GLU A 124 13.19 -2.89 -5.56
N GLN A 125 14.08 -3.48 -4.76
CA GLN A 125 13.86 -3.64 -3.33
C GLN A 125 15.08 -3.17 -2.53
N PRO A 126 15.37 -1.86 -2.49
CA PRO A 126 16.52 -1.33 -1.77
C PRO A 126 16.39 -1.62 -0.27
N ALA A 127 17.53 -1.77 0.40
CA ALA A 127 17.55 -2.00 1.85
C ALA A 127 16.88 -0.85 2.62
N GLU A 128 17.09 0.38 2.13
CA GLU A 128 16.56 1.60 2.72
C GLU A 128 15.80 2.45 1.71
N GLY A 129 14.75 3.11 2.18
CA GLY A 129 13.97 4.07 1.43
C GLY A 129 12.68 4.52 2.15
N GLY A 130 12.26 3.75 3.16
CA GLY A 130 10.97 3.92 3.81
C GLY A 130 9.83 3.73 2.81
N HIS A 131 8.61 4.13 3.21
CA HIS A 131 7.43 3.83 2.40
C HIS A 131 7.46 4.48 1.00
N ILE A 132 7.78 5.78 0.94
CA ILE A 132 7.74 6.58 -0.31
C ILE A 132 8.88 7.60 -0.44
N GLY A 133 9.77 7.70 0.57
CA GLY A 133 10.70 8.83 0.69
C GLY A 133 11.96 8.68 -0.15
N TYR A 134 12.57 7.49 -0.12
CA TYR A 134 13.87 7.17 -0.72
C TYR A 134 14.96 8.26 -0.55
N PRO A 135 15.22 8.75 0.68
CA PRO A 135 16.27 9.72 0.91
C PRO A 135 17.66 9.08 0.81
N GLU A 136 18.60 9.77 0.16
CA GLU A 136 20.00 9.39 0.09
C GLU A 136 20.91 10.35 0.88
N GLY A 137 22.02 9.85 1.40
CA GLY A 137 23.01 10.69 2.10
C GLY A 137 22.61 11.09 3.52
N ARG A 138 23.25 12.14 4.04
CA ARG A 138 23.04 12.61 5.43
C ARG A 138 21.85 13.56 5.52
N PHE A 139 21.16 13.56 6.66
CA PHE A 139 20.06 14.48 6.97
C PHE A 139 20.41 15.94 6.60
N PRO A 140 19.54 16.67 5.87
CA PRO A 140 18.15 16.34 5.56
C PRO A 140 17.93 15.32 4.41
N GLY A 141 19.00 14.80 3.80
CA GLY A 141 18.95 13.80 2.73
C GLY A 141 18.65 14.40 1.35
N ASP A 142 19.10 13.71 0.30
CA ASP A 142 18.76 13.97 -1.09
C ASP A 142 17.55 13.10 -1.49
N LEU A 143 16.46 13.73 -1.93
CA LEU A 143 15.23 13.04 -2.35
C LEU A 143 15.20 12.74 -3.84
N SER A 144 16.29 12.98 -4.57
CA SER A 144 16.29 12.81 -6.02
C SER A 144 16.55 11.38 -6.49
N TYR A 145 16.76 10.41 -5.59
CA TYR A 145 16.81 8.97 -5.93
C TYR A 145 15.56 8.53 -6.70
N LEU A 146 14.39 8.73 -6.10
CA LEU A 146 13.12 8.27 -6.65
C LEU A 146 12.86 8.83 -8.05
N PRO A 147 12.90 10.16 -8.29
CA PRO A 147 12.69 10.70 -9.63
C PRO A 147 13.79 10.26 -10.61
N ARG A 148 15.07 10.25 -10.22
CA ARG A 148 16.16 9.74 -11.08
C ARG A 148 15.86 8.32 -11.54
N ARG A 149 15.45 7.46 -10.61
CA ARG A 149 15.25 6.05 -10.89
C ARG A 149 14.05 5.79 -11.80
N ILE A 150 12.96 6.49 -11.53
CA ILE A 150 11.76 6.48 -12.37
C ILE A 150 12.10 6.91 -13.80
N MET A 151 12.80 8.04 -13.96
CA MET A 151 13.18 8.55 -15.27
C MET A 151 14.08 7.55 -16.01
N ALA A 152 15.10 7.00 -15.34
CA ALA A 152 15.98 6.00 -15.93
C ALA A 152 15.24 4.74 -16.38
N PHE A 153 14.19 4.32 -15.66
CA PHE A 153 13.35 3.20 -16.09
C PHE A 153 12.56 3.56 -17.36
N PHE A 154 11.90 4.71 -17.41
CA PHE A 154 11.15 5.13 -18.60
C PHE A 154 12.06 5.32 -19.82
N ASP A 155 13.25 5.90 -19.66
CA ASP A 155 14.23 6.04 -20.74
C ASP A 155 14.64 4.66 -21.29
N ALA A 156 14.88 3.68 -20.41
CA ALA A 156 15.20 2.31 -20.83
C ALA A 156 14.03 1.65 -21.59
N VAL A 157 12.79 1.86 -21.16
CA VAL A 157 11.59 1.36 -21.87
C VAL A 157 11.49 1.98 -23.27
N LEU A 158 11.61 3.31 -23.37
CA LEU A 158 11.44 4.06 -24.62
C LEU A 158 12.54 3.76 -25.64
N GLU A 159 13.75 3.49 -25.16
CA GLU A 159 14.90 3.16 -26.00
C GLU A 159 15.02 1.66 -26.31
N GLY A 160 14.13 0.82 -25.78
CA GLY A 160 14.15 -0.63 -26.00
C GLY A 160 15.36 -1.33 -25.35
N ARG A 161 15.84 -0.82 -24.21
CA ARG A 161 17.03 -1.31 -23.47
C ARG A 161 16.70 -2.16 -22.25
N LEU A 162 15.46 -2.66 -22.16
CA LEU A 162 14.95 -3.43 -21.04
C LEU A 162 15.16 -4.94 -21.15
#